data_AF-A0A0C9Z5N7-F1
#
_entry.id   AF-A0A0C9Z5N7-F1
#
_cell.length_a   1.000
_cell.length_b   1.000
_cell.length_c   1.000
_cell.angle_alpha   90.00
_cell.angle_beta   90.00
_cell.angle_gamma   90.00
#
_symmetry.space_group_name_H-M   'P 1'
#
loop_
_entity.id
_entity.type
_entity.pdbx_description
1 polymer ?
#
loop_
_entity_poly.entity_id
_entity_poly.type
_entity_poly.pdbx_seq_one_letter_code
_entity_poly.pdbx_strand_id
1 'polypeptide(L)'
;MGVRVYFMVYQLCCEEHKYLAGLRREKESFEKLIKERGSMPLPIFEDKHAGKSDAVIKTISTRLAGGRKELSTVASQVIVDMREFRSTLPSLLHASGLLVVPATLTVGDYILTPDVCVERKSIPDLVAS
;
A
#
# COMPACT_ATOMS: atom_id res chain seq x y z
N MET A 1 3.34 -48.75 -9.27
CA MET A 1 2.19 -49.17 -8.43
C MET A 1 1.21 -48.01 -8.36
N GLY A 2 -0.06 -48.20 -8.71
CA GLY A 2 -1.09 -47.16 -8.62
C GLY A 2 -1.74 -47.13 -7.24
N VAL A 3 -1.98 -45.95 -6.70
CA VAL A 3 -2.70 -45.75 -5.43
C VAL A 3 -4.20 -45.89 -5.71
N ARG A 4 -4.90 -46.71 -4.91
CA ARG A 4 -6.36 -46.81 -4.92
C ARG A 4 -6.94 -45.92 -3.84
N VAL A 5 -7.78 -44.96 -4.24
CA VAL A 5 -8.46 -44.01 -3.35
C VAL A 5 -9.94 -44.37 -3.31
N TYR A 6 -10.50 -44.45 -2.10
CA TYR A 6 -11.92 -44.68 -1.87
C TYR A 6 -12.51 -43.46 -1.16
N PHE A 7 -13.60 -42.92 -1.71
CA PHE A 7 -14.35 -41.84 -1.09
C PHE A 7 -15.57 -42.41 -0.38
N MET A 8 -15.82 -41.94 0.84
CA MET A 8 -17.03 -42.23 1.59
C MET A 8 -17.77 -40.90 1.78
N VAL A 9 -19.02 -40.85 1.36
CA VAL A 9 -19.86 -39.65 1.46
C VAL A 9 -21.22 -40.07 2.01
N TYR A 10 -21.67 -39.37 3.04
CA TYR A 10 -23.03 -39.52 3.54
C TYR A 10 -23.96 -38.58 2.77
N GLN A 11 -24.98 -39.13 2.13
CA GLN A 11 -25.90 -38.39 1.28
C GLN A 11 -26.77 -37.42 2.08
N LEU A 12 -27.11 -36.28 1.46
CA LEU A 12 -27.94 -35.22 2.04
C LEU A 12 -27.37 -34.66 3.36
N CYS A 13 -26.05 -34.75 3.52
CA CYS A 13 -25.33 -34.24 4.68
C CYS A 13 -24.79 -32.83 4.45
N CYS A 14 -24.57 -32.09 5.54
CA CYS A 14 -23.82 -30.83 5.51
C CYS A 14 -22.40 -31.01 4.99
N GLU A 15 -21.76 -32.16 5.22
CA GLU A 15 -20.40 -32.45 4.74
C GLU A 15 -20.34 -32.56 3.22
N GLU A 16 -21.27 -33.32 2.62
CA GLU A 16 -21.44 -33.40 1.16
C GLU A 16 -21.66 -32.01 0.57
N HIS A 17 -22.56 -31.22 1.17
CA HIS A 17 -22.83 -29.86 0.69
C HIS A 17 -21.60 -28.95 0.76
N LYS A 18 -20.85 -28.98 1.87
CA LYS A 18 -19.60 -28.21 2.03
C LYS A 18 -18.56 -28.60 0.99
N TYR A 19 -18.38 -29.89 0.75
CA TYR A 19 -17.46 -30.40 -0.26
C TYR A 19 -17.84 -29.92 -1.67
N LEU A 20 -19.12 -30.08 -2.05
CA LEU A 20 -19.61 -29.63 -3.35
C LEU A 20 -19.55 -28.10 -3.51
N ALA A 21 -19.85 -27.35 -2.45
CA ALA A 21 -19.76 -25.89 -2.46
C ALA A 21 -18.31 -25.41 -2.61
N GLY A 22 -17.36 -26.07 -1.94
CA GLY A 22 -15.92 -25.83 -2.10
C GLY A 22 -15.47 -26.06 -3.54
N LEU A 23 -15.83 -27.22 -4.12
CA LEU A 23 -15.47 -27.56 -5.50
C LEU A 23 -16.06 -26.58 -6.53
N ARG A 24 -17.32 -26.16 -6.33
CA ARG A 24 -17.96 -25.14 -7.18
C ARG A 24 -17.26 -23.79 -7.07
N ARG A 25 -17.00 -23.32 -5.85
CA ARG A 25 -16.32 -22.04 -5.61
C ARG A 25 -14.93 -22.01 -6.23
N GLU A 26 -14.18 -23.11 -6.09
CA GLU A 26 -12.85 -23.23 -6.69
C GLU A 26 -12.92 -23.20 -8.22
N LYS A 27 -13.80 -24.00 -8.82
CA LYS A 27 -14.03 -24.01 -10.27
C LYS A 27 -14.37 -22.61 -10.80
N GLU A 28 -15.35 -21.94 -10.19
CA GLU A 28 -15.77 -20.59 -10.59
C GLU A 28 -14.63 -19.57 -10.45
N SER A 29 -13.83 -19.67 -9.38
CA SER A 29 -12.67 -18.79 -9.15
C SER A 29 -11.61 -18.96 -10.24
N PHE A 30 -11.30 -20.21 -10.63
CA PHE A 30 -10.37 -20.50 -11.71
C PHE A 30 -10.88 -20.02 -13.07
N GLU A 31 -12.14 -20.29 -13.39
CA GLU A 31 -12.74 -19.82 -14.65
C GLU A 31 -12.73 -18.29 -14.74
N LYS A 32 -13.03 -17.61 -13.62
CA LYS A 32 -12.98 -16.15 -13.55
C LYS A 32 -11.57 -15.62 -13.81
N LEU A 33 -10.56 -16.22 -13.19
CA LEU A 33 -9.16 -15.81 -13.38
C LEU A 33 -8.73 -15.94 -14.84
N ILE A 34 -9.10 -17.02 -15.52
CA ILE A 34 -8.79 -17.23 -16.94
C ILE A 34 -9.48 -16.18 -17.81
N LYS A 35 -10.77 -15.90 -17.56
CA LYS A 35 -11.54 -14.89 -18.29
C LYS A 35 -10.93 -13.50 -18.10
N GLU A 36 -10.66 -13.10 -16.86
CA GLU A 36 -10.08 -11.79 -16.54
C GLU A 36 -8.71 -11.61 -17.18
N ARG A 37 -7.84 -12.64 -17.12
CA ARG A 37 -6.52 -12.60 -17.75
C ARG A 37 -6.61 -12.53 -19.27
N GLY A 38 -7.56 -13.23 -19.90
CA GLY A 38 -7.80 -13.15 -21.34
C GLY A 38 -8.31 -11.77 -21.79
N SER A 39 -9.06 -11.07 -20.93
CA SER A 39 -9.57 -9.73 -21.19
C SER A 39 -8.66 -8.59 -20.70
N MET A 40 -7.53 -8.89 -20.08
CA MET A 40 -6.67 -7.89 -19.43
C MET A 40 -5.99 -7.01 -20.50
N PRO A 41 -6.30 -5.71 -20.58
CA PRO A 41 -5.59 -4.81 -21.48
C PRO A 41 -4.15 -4.65 -20.97
N LEU A 42 -3.17 -4.67 -21.89
CA LEU A 42 -1.79 -4.34 -21.56
C LEU A 42 -1.74 -2.86 -21.16
N PRO A 43 -1.40 -2.53 -19.90
CA PRO A 43 -1.16 -1.15 -19.55
C PRO A 43 0.11 -0.72 -20.29
N ILE A 44 -0.03 0.21 -21.23
CA ILE A 44 1.11 0.99 -21.70
C ILE A 44 1.48 1.88 -20.52
N PHE A 45 2.44 1.42 -19.73
CA PHE A 45 3.03 2.25 -18.69
C PHE A 45 3.84 3.33 -19.39
N GLU A 46 3.24 4.50 -19.59
CA GLU A 46 4.05 5.70 -19.72
C GLU A 46 4.83 5.83 -18.40
N ASP A 47 6.15 5.84 -18.47
CA ASP A 47 7.02 6.17 -17.36
C ASP A 47 6.68 7.59 -16.87
N LYS A 48 5.71 7.70 -15.95
CA LYS A 48 5.36 8.95 -15.28
C LYS A 48 6.48 9.48 -14.38
N HIS A 49 7.66 8.86 -14.42
CA HIS A 49 8.89 9.40 -13.85
C HIS A 49 9.51 10.52 -14.70
N ALA A 50 9.01 10.76 -15.92
CA ALA A 50 9.50 11.83 -16.79
C ALA A 50 8.57 13.05 -16.82
N GLY A 51 8.32 13.67 -15.66
CA GLY A 51 8.06 15.12 -15.64
C GLY A 51 6.90 15.64 -14.81
N LYS A 52 7.26 16.53 -13.87
CA LYS A 52 6.50 17.72 -13.45
C LYS A 52 5.32 17.51 -12.48
N SER A 53 5.61 17.02 -11.28
CA SER A 53 4.92 17.49 -10.06
C SER A 53 5.88 18.08 -9.00
N ASP A 54 7.19 18.09 -9.27
CA ASP A 54 8.25 18.66 -8.41
C ASP A 54 8.20 20.18 -8.23
N ALA A 55 7.23 20.89 -8.82
CA ALA A 55 7.12 22.34 -8.67
C ALA A 55 6.41 22.75 -7.37
N VAL A 56 5.64 21.86 -6.74
CA VAL A 56 4.76 22.25 -5.61
C VAL A 56 5.44 22.10 -4.25
N ILE A 57 6.42 21.20 -4.10
CA ILE A 57 7.11 20.93 -2.82
C ILE A 57 8.62 21.18 -2.96
N LYS A 58 9.01 22.32 -3.54
CA LYS A 58 10.35 22.85 -3.31
C LYS A 58 10.27 23.77 -2.12
N THR A 59 10.72 23.26 -0.98
CA THR A 59 10.82 23.99 0.28
C THR A 59 11.52 25.33 0.02
N ILE A 60 10.75 26.42 0.07
CA ILE A 60 11.26 27.78 -0.12
C ILE A 60 12.07 28.11 1.14
N SER A 61 13.39 27.88 1.09
CA SER A 61 14.28 28.27 2.18
C SER A 61 14.53 29.78 2.10
N THR A 62 14.09 30.52 3.11
CA THR A 62 14.33 31.98 3.22
C THR A 62 15.50 32.33 4.16
N ARG A 63 16.24 31.33 4.65
CA ARG A 63 17.20 31.48 5.78
C ARG A 63 18.69 31.55 5.42
N LEU A 64 19.05 31.83 4.18
CA LEU A 64 20.41 32.26 3.83
C LEU A 64 20.38 33.72 3.34
N ALA A 65 20.75 34.63 4.24
CA ALA A 65 21.20 36.00 3.97
C ALA A 65 20.49 36.74 2.81
N GLY A 66 19.45 37.52 3.12
CA GLY A 66 19.05 38.64 2.26
C GLY A 66 18.25 38.29 0.99
N GLY A 67 17.16 37.52 1.13
CA GLY A 67 16.08 37.52 0.12
C GLY A 67 16.28 36.63 -1.10
N ARG A 68 17.31 35.75 -1.12
CA ARG A 68 17.50 34.80 -2.20
C ARG A 68 16.65 33.54 -1.96
N LYS A 69 15.59 33.34 -2.76
CA LYS A 69 14.81 32.09 -2.82
C LYS A 69 15.64 31.02 -3.55
N GLU A 70 16.62 30.44 -2.87
CA GLU A 70 17.30 29.24 -3.34
C GLU A 70 16.35 28.05 -3.13
N LEU A 71 16.06 27.31 -4.20
CA LEU A 71 15.34 26.05 -4.11
C LEU A 71 16.29 25.03 -3.47
N SER A 72 15.96 24.53 -2.28
CA SER A 72 16.75 23.46 -1.67
C SER A 72 16.82 22.27 -2.63
N THR A 73 18.02 21.87 -3.01
CA THR A 73 18.27 20.71 -3.90
C THR A 73 18.09 19.36 -3.20
N VAL A 74 17.85 19.38 -1.89
CA VAL A 74 17.59 18.19 -1.08
C VAL A 74 16.17 17.70 -1.36
N ALA A 75 16.04 16.42 -1.70
CA ALA A 75 14.74 15.79 -1.88
C ALA A 75 13.92 15.88 -0.59
N SER A 76 12.64 16.22 -0.71
CA SER A 76 11.72 16.25 0.44
C SER A 76 11.63 14.87 1.05
N GLN A 77 12.02 14.76 2.31
CA GLN A 77 12.07 13.50 3.06
C GLN A 77 11.08 13.52 4.21
N VAL A 78 10.55 12.34 4.55
CA VAL A 78 9.67 12.13 5.70
C VAL A 78 10.17 10.91 6.46
N ILE A 79 10.36 11.05 7.76
CA ILE A 79 10.71 9.93 8.63
C ILE A 79 9.41 9.29 9.11
N VAL A 80 9.31 7.97 8.99
CA VAL A 80 8.09 7.20 9.27
C VAL A 80 8.39 6.12 10.30
N ASP A 81 7.51 5.98 11.29
CA ASP A 81 7.60 4.90 12.26
C ASP A 81 7.43 3.52 11.59
N MET A 82 8.27 2.55 11.96
CA MET A 82 8.23 1.18 11.43
C MET A 82 6.87 0.50 11.55
N ARG A 83 6.07 0.82 12.57
CA ARG A 83 4.72 0.26 12.77
C ARG A 83 3.73 0.75 11.70
N GLU A 84 3.97 1.94 11.18
CA GLU A 84 3.09 2.61 10.23
C GLU A 84 3.23 2.06 8.80
N PHE A 85 4.26 1.27 8.51
CA PHE A 85 4.40 0.50 7.25
C PHE A 85 3.33 -0.57 7.03
N ARG A 86 2.48 -0.84 8.03
CA ARG A 86 1.28 -1.66 7.86
C ARG A 86 0.16 -0.92 7.13
N SER A 87 0.22 0.41 7.06
CA SER A 87 -0.72 1.23 6.32
C SER A 87 -0.26 1.46 4.88
N THR A 88 -1.17 1.94 4.02
CA THR A 88 -0.86 2.23 2.61
C THR A 88 -0.16 3.57 2.40
N LEU A 89 -0.16 4.44 3.42
CA LEU A 89 0.31 5.82 3.29
C LEU A 89 1.81 5.93 2.99
N PRO A 90 2.72 5.17 3.66
CA PRO A 90 4.16 5.22 3.33
C PRO A 90 4.44 4.89 1.86
N SER A 91 3.75 3.89 1.30
CA SER A 91 3.88 3.52 -0.13
C SER A 91 3.40 4.62 -1.07
N LEU A 92 2.31 5.33 -0.72
CA LEU A 92 1.80 6.45 -1.50
C LEU A 92 2.73 7.67 -1.43
N LEU A 93 3.31 7.96 -0.27
CA LEU A 93 4.29 9.03 -0.11
C LEU A 93 5.51 8.75 -0.99
N HIS A 94 6.01 7.51 -0.98
CA HIS A 94 7.10 7.13 -1.86
C HIS A 94 6.75 7.25 -3.35
N ALA A 95 5.56 6.79 -3.76
CA ALA A 95 5.08 6.92 -5.13
C ALA A 95 4.88 8.39 -5.58
N SER A 96 4.65 9.30 -4.63
CA SER A 96 4.57 10.74 -4.87
C SER A 96 5.93 11.46 -5.01
N GLY A 97 7.05 10.74 -4.86
CA GLY A 97 8.41 11.28 -5.00
C GLY A 97 9.05 11.76 -3.70
N LEU A 98 8.42 11.49 -2.53
CA LEU A 98 9.05 11.76 -1.23
C LEU A 98 10.02 10.65 -0.86
N LEU A 99 11.14 11.02 -0.24
CA LEU A 99 12.06 10.07 0.37
C LEU A 99 11.48 9.60 1.71
N VAL A 100 11.04 8.35 1.77
CA VAL A 100 10.49 7.75 2.99
C VAL A 100 11.62 7.07 3.77
N VAL A 101 11.91 7.57 4.97
CA VAL A 101 12.97 7.05 5.84
C VAL A 101 12.34 6.26 6.99
N PRO A 102 12.49 4.93 7.06
CA PRO A 102 11.99 4.13 8.17
C PRO A 102 12.81 4.36 9.44
N ALA A 103 12.15 4.59 10.58
CA ALA A 103 12.77 4.68 11.90
C ALA A 103 11.86 4.08 12.98
N THR A 104 12.41 3.69 14.13
CA THR A 104 11.58 3.35 15.30
C THR A 104 11.45 4.59 16.16
N LEU A 105 10.25 5.15 16.25
CA LEU A 105 9.98 6.37 17.01
C LEU A 105 9.37 6.01 18.36
N THR A 106 9.77 6.73 19.41
CA THR A 106 9.17 6.57 20.74
C THR A 106 7.82 7.28 20.82
N VAL A 107 7.62 8.36 20.06
CA VAL A 107 6.41 9.18 20.00
C VAL A 107 6.20 9.62 18.55
N GLY A 108 4.96 9.55 18.07
CA GLY A 108 4.59 9.97 16.71
C GLY A 108 4.68 8.85 15.67
N ASP A 109 3.99 9.06 14.54
CA ASP A 109 4.04 8.17 13.38
C ASP A 109 4.88 8.76 12.23
N TYR A 110 4.86 10.09 12.09
CA TYR A 110 5.56 10.79 11.01
C TYR A 110 6.31 12.01 11.55
N ILE A 111 7.56 12.20 11.13
CA ILE A 111 8.32 13.44 11.35
C ILE A 111 8.50 14.12 10.00
N LEU A 112 7.87 15.30 9.85
CA LEU A 112 7.87 16.07 8.60
C LEU A 112 9.03 17.06 8.56
N THR A 113 9.30 17.71 9.69
CA THR A 113 10.39 18.68 9.89
C THR A 113 10.95 18.52 11.31
N PRO A 114 12.11 19.13 11.63
CA PRO A 114 12.68 19.04 12.97
C PRO A 114 11.74 19.46 14.11
N ASP A 115 10.77 20.35 13.81
CA ASP A 115 9.84 20.91 14.79
C ASP A 115 8.42 20.34 14.66
N VAL A 116 8.15 19.48 13.66
CA VAL A 116 6.80 19.00 13.37
C VAL A 116 6.77 17.47 13.31
N CYS A 117 6.04 16.91 14.28
CA CYS A 117 5.66 15.51 14.33
C CYS A 117 4.14 15.38 14.15
N VAL A 118 3.71 14.31 13.47
CA VAL A 118 2.31 14.00 13.19
C VAL A 118 1.99 12.60 13.69
N GLU A 119 0.88 12.48 14.42
CA GLU A 119 0.25 11.23 14.79
C GLU A 119 -0.93 10.99 13.83
N ARG A 120 -0.97 9.82 13.19
CA ARG A 120 -2.06 9.44 12.30
C ARG A 120 -3.04 8.58 13.08
N LYS A 121 -4.26 9.11 13.25
CA LYS A 121 -5.34 8.40 13.94
C LYS A 121 -6.57 8.26 13.05
N SER A 122 -7.14 7.05 12.98
CA SER A 122 -8.41 6.86 12.28
C SER A 122 -9.56 7.41 13.13
N ILE A 123 -10.71 7.69 12.50
CA ILE A 123 -11.89 8.19 13.22
C ILE A 123 -12.35 7.19 14.31
N PRO A 124 -12.46 5.87 14.04
CA PRO A 124 -12.77 4.91 15.09
C PRO A 124 -11.74 4.91 16.23
N ASP A 125 -10.45 4.97 15.90
CA ASP A 125 -9.40 4.99 16.93
C ASP A 125 -9.46 6.26 17.78
N LEU A 126 -9.83 7.40 17.17
CA LEU A 126 -10.02 8.67 17.86
C LEU A 126 -11.20 8.62 18.83
N VAL A 127 -12.33 8.05 18.40
CA VAL A 127 -13.53 7.92 19.24
C VAL A 127 -13.30 6.97 20.42
N ALA A 128 -12.44 5.95 20.25
CA ALA A 128 -12.13 4.96 21.27
C ALA A 128 -11.01 5.36 22.24
N SER A 129 -10.45 6.58 22.11
CA SER A 129 -9.35 7.09 22.95
C SER A 129 -9.82 8.01 24.06
#